data_AF-A0A4Y9Y3V6-F1
#
_entry.id   AF-A0A4Y9Y3V6-F1
#
_cell.length_a   1.000
_cell.length_b   1.000
_cell.length_c   1.000
_cell.angle_alpha   90.00
_cell.angle_beta   90.00
_cell.angle_gamma   90.00
#
_symmetry.space_group_name_H-M   'P 1'
#
loop_
_entity.id
_entity.type
_entity.pdbx_description
1 polymer ?
#
loop_
_entity_poly.entity_id
_entity_poly.type
_entity_poly.pdbx_seq_one_letter_code
_entity_poly.pdbx_strand_id
1 'polypeptide(L)'
;MVKDTADSRKARAKAQASSSIPKAVNSTSHLPSLAQGNASEYGSTSDKTEHVRQAFLALGAPAVSADEMRRLCKGPLADALLFMAEHLRGRAEVNLARQAIQQAREAGPSNRGSDGQQTEFIKVKHATARLNGANNDFKEAETQLNSRLESILKSQREVDRLQVALDNKRKVLLLLQILDRKETLRSSRFKEVDRLMDQHRRVEARQLSCFLSVMYSVFIVTFSQIDEACIPAKATSEVKQKWPTKHIRAEYTQDVLAALQAYHIRLARSSASSGNHRHGAEAQRNASEARLRAALEGHCDEDIIEECQEVAQNRAVQNNRYKSPLPPSQPSDMIDGTLMDGMHARILSAFDELTEPELLRSLQEEVRALEGYVDVFRGSIMQADAQVPHEHLMDEGKSWRQTLQDVRADIERTHSTDSFLRFTTLLDSSALHDLRQAAKVEESIGESQSMPSIRGGPNIFANTHTGSAHLSATYQANQAQVNNRNSTLLARKLEKAKIGDELGRQIETLIAEKDIVAAMSGSSK
;
A
#
# COMPACT_ATOMS: atom_id res chain seq x y z
N MET A 1 9.64 23.80 39.77
CA MET A 1 9.85 22.37 39.49
C MET A 1 11.01 22.12 38.50
N VAL A 2 12.19 22.71 38.72
CA VAL A 2 13.35 22.57 37.79
C VAL A 2 14.67 22.27 38.55
N LYS A 3 14.61 21.89 39.84
CA LYS A 3 15.81 21.77 40.68
C LYS A 3 16.35 20.34 40.86
N ASP A 4 15.59 19.30 40.49
CA ASP A 4 15.91 17.91 40.86
C ASP A 4 16.72 17.12 39.81
N THR A 5 17.09 17.71 38.67
CA THR A 5 17.85 17.00 37.62
C THR A 5 19.37 17.20 37.68
N ALA A 6 19.86 18.10 38.55
CA ALA A 6 21.29 18.38 38.68
C ALA A 6 22.03 17.36 39.57
N ASP A 7 21.38 16.86 40.63
CA ASP A 7 22.07 16.02 41.62
C ASP A 7 22.22 14.55 41.16
N SER A 8 21.35 14.07 40.28
CA SER A 8 21.42 12.72 39.71
C SER A 8 22.62 12.48 38.77
N ARG A 9 23.23 13.54 38.24
CA ARG A 9 24.43 13.42 37.38
C ARG A 9 25.73 13.34 38.18
N LYS A 10 25.76 13.84 39.42
CA LYS A 10 26.98 13.85 40.24
C LYS A 10 27.25 12.51 40.94
N ALA A 11 26.21 11.69 41.17
CA ALA A 11 26.33 10.38 41.79
C ALA A 11 26.87 9.30 40.84
N ARG A 12 26.62 9.41 39.53
CA ARG A 12 27.07 8.39 38.54
C ARG A 12 28.56 8.49 38.18
N ALA A 13 29.19 9.65 38.41
CA ALA A 13 30.61 9.87 38.13
C ALA A 13 31.57 9.21 39.15
N LYS A 14 31.06 8.68 40.27
CA LYS A 14 31.91 8.18 41.38
C LYS A 14 32.00 6.66 41.49
N ALA A 15 31.27 5.91 40.65
CA ALA A 15 31.19 4.44 40.73
C ALA A 15 32.00 3.67 39.66
N GLN A 16 32.73 4.35 38.76
CA GLN A 16 33.52 3.71 37.69
C GLN A 16 35.04 3.75 37.91
N ALA A 17 35.50 4.01 39.14
CA ALA A 17 36.91 4.04 39.48
C ALA A 17 37.40 2.72 40.12
N SER A 18 37.22 1.57 39.45
CA SER A 18 37.96 0.34 39.78
C SER A 18 37.75 -0.77 38.75
N SER A 19 38.56 -0.78 37.69
CA SER A 19 39.21 -1.97 37.10
C SER A 19 39.63 -1.68 35.66
N SER A 20 40.81 -1.08 35.47
CA SER A 20 41.45 -1.01 34.15
C SER A 20 42.75 -1.79 34.18
N ILE A 21 42.67 -3.04 33.73
CA ILE A 21 43.82 -3.84 33.30
C ILE A 21 44.42 -3.12 32.08
N PRO A 22 45.73 -2.83 32.04
CA PRO A 22 46.33 -2.10 30.92
C PRO A 22 46.38 -2.98 29.67
N LYS A 23 45.52 -2.67 28.69
CA LYS A 23 45.60 -3.22 27.33
C LYS A 23 46.75 -2.52 26.59
N ALA A 24 47.68 -3.34 26.11
CA ALA A 24 48.85 -2.91 25.37
C ALA A 24 48.46 -2.22 24.05
N VAL A 25 49.30 -1.25 23.69
CA VAL A 25 49.29 -0.43 22.48
C VAL A 25 49.21 -1.33 21.23
N ASN A 26 48.15 -1.15 20.44
CA ASN A 26 48.08 -1.67 19.09
C ASN A 26 49.05 -0.87 18.22
N SER A 27 50.22 -1.45 17.96
CA SER A 27 50.97 -1.15 16.74
C SER A 27 50.08 -1.47 15.55
N THR A 28 49.93 -0.49 14.67
CA THR A 28 49.22 -0.56 13.40
C THR A 28 49.91 -1.58 12.49
N SER A 29 49.61 -2.85 12.65
CA SER A 29 49.73 -3.82 11.56
C SER A 29 48.41 -3.83 10.82
N HIS A 30 48.47 -3.45 9.54
CA HIS A 30 47.43 -3.74 8.56
C HIS A 30 47.15 -5.25 8.59
N LEU A 31 46.10 -5.66 9.30
CA LEU A 31 45.48 -6.96 9.13
C LEU A 31 44.58 -6.85 7.90
N PRO A 32 44.84 -7.63 6.83
CA PRO A 32 43.88 -7.75 5.74
C PRO A 32 42.62 -8.40 6.30
N SER A 33 41.51 -7.72 6.11
CA SER A 33 40.17 -8.25 6.29
C SER A 33 40.08 -9.61 5.62
N LEU A 34 39.77 -10.66 6.41
CA LEU A 34 39.25 -11.94 5.94
C LEU A 34 37.89 -11.70 5.29
N ALA A 35 37.89 -11.07 4.13
CA ALA A 35 36.92 -11.37 3.11
C ALA A 35 37.09 -12.86 2.79
N GLN A 36 35.98 -13.56 2.65
CA GLN A 36 35.94 -14.88 2.03
C GLN A 36 36.52 -14.75 0.62
N GLY A 37 37.84 -14.86 0.54
CA GLY A 37 38.61 -14.83 -0.68
C GLY A 37 38.27 -16.09 -1.44
N ASN A 38 37.61 -15.89 -2.57
CA ASN A 38 37.37 -16.93 -3.55
C ASN A 38 38.65 -17.73 -3.79
N ALA A 39 38.51 -19.04 -3.72
CA ALA A 39 39.54 -20.02 -3.99
C ALA A 39 40.17 -19.80 -5.37
N SER A 40 41.36 -19.18 -5.45
CA SER A 40 42.16 -19.21 -6.69
C SER A 40 43.61 -18.74 -6.57
N GLU A 41 44.21 -18.70 -5.38
CA GLU A 41 45.66 -18.50 -5.27
C GLU A 41 46.28 -19.80 -4.76
N TYR A 42 46.40 -20.76 -5.68
CA TYR A 42 47.11 -22.01 -5.46
C TYR A 42 48.61 -21.72 -5.33
N GLY A 43 49.04 -21.26 -4.15
CA GLY A 43 50.42 -21.43 -3.72
C GLY A 43 50.82 -22.89 -3.93
N SER A 44 51.98 -23.10 -4.56
CA SER A 44 52.49 -24.41 -4.92
C SER A 44 52.35 -25.36 -3.72
N THR A 45 51.77 -26.53 -3.92
CA THR A 45 51.60 -27.53 -2.84
C THR A 45 52.93 -27.86 -2.18
N SER A 46 54.05 -27.72 -2.89
CA SER A 46 55.41 -27.82 -2.36
C SER A 46 55.66 -26.82 -1.21
N ASP A 47 55.19 -25.59 -1.33
CA ASP A 47 55.45 -24.53 -0.34
C ASP A 47 54.69 -24.80 0.96
N LYS A 48 53.46 -25.32 0.86
CA LYS A 48 52.68 -25.73 2.04
C LYS A 48 53.35 -26.88 2.79
N THR A 49 53.88 -27.88 2.07
CA THR A 49 54.56 -29.01 2.71
C THR A 49 55.85 -28.60 3.42
N GLU A 50 56.61 -27.67 2.84
CA GLU A 50 57.82 -27.16 3.46
C GLU A 50 57.50 -26.28 4.67
N HIS A 51 56.44 -25.49 4.60
CA HIS A 51 55.95 -24.70 5.73
C HIS A 51 55.59 -25.57 6.94
N VAL A 52 54.82 -26.64 6.71
CA VAL A 52 54.46 -27.60 7.76
C VAL A 52 55.69 -28.30 8.34
N ARG A 53 56.64 -28.70 7.50
CA ARG A 53 57.90 -29.34 7.92
C ARG A 53 58.71 -28.42 8.83
N GLN A 54 58.87 -27.15 8.46
CA GLN A 54 59.60 -26.16 9.26
C GLN A 54 58.92 -25.88 10.60
N ALA A 55 57.58 -25.79 10.61
CA ALA A 55 56.82 -25.58 11.83
C ALA A 55 57.01 -26.74 12.83
N PHE A 56 57.01 -27.99 12.36
CA PHE A 56 57.24 -29.16 13.23
C PHE A 56 58.71 -29.28 13.68
N LEU A 57 59.68 -28.94 12.83
CA LEU A 57 61.09 -28.89 13.22
C LEU A 57 61.34 -27.84 14.31
N ALA A 58 60.70 -26.66 14.21
CA ALA A 58 60.78 -25.62 15.24
C ALA A 58 60.22 -26.07 16.60
N LEU A 59 59.35 -27.09 16.62
CA LEU A 59 58.80 -27.70 17.83
C LEU A 59 59.63 -28.90 18.35
N GLY A 60 60.76 -29.20 17.70
CA GLY A 60 61.63 -30.31 18.08
C GLY A 60 61.13 -31.69 17.63
N ALA A 61 60.25 -31.75 16.62
CA ALA A 61 59.90 -33.03 16.01
C ALA A 61 61.14 -33.67 15.34
N PRO A 62 61.24 -35.02 15.29
CA PRO A 62 62.32 -35.71 14.60
C PRO A 62 62.45 -35.27 13.13
N ALA A 63 63.65 -35.33 12.58
CA ALA A 63 63.90 -34.98 11.19
C ALA A 63 63.18 -35.96 10.24
N VAL A 64 62.00 -35.58 9.77
CA VAL A 64 61.27 -36.29 8.72
C VAL A 64 61.78 -35.85 7.36
N SER A 65 62.01 -36.79 6.44
CA SER A 65 62.48 -36.46 5.10
C SER A 65 61.43 -35.65 4.34
N ALA A 66 61.87 -34.79 3.41
CA ALA A 66 60.95 -33.96 2.63
C ALA A 66 59.94 -34.79 1.82
N ASP A 67 60.37 -35.96 1.31
CA ASP A 67 59.50 -36.85 0.55
C ASP A 67 58.48 -37.59 1.41
N GLU A 68 58.82 -37.97 2.65
CA GLU A 68 57.86 -38.50 3.61
C GLU A 68 56.83 -37.44 4.02
N MET A 69 57.28 -36.19 4.24
CA MET A 69 56.38 -35.09 4.56
C MET A 69 55.42 -34.78 3.41
N ARG A 70 55.90 -34.83 2.15
CA ARG A 70 55.05 -34.72 0.95
C ARG A 70 54.04 -35.86 0.83
N ARG A 71 54.36 -37.06 1.32
CA ARG A 71 53.42 -38.19 1.34
C ARG A 71 52.36 -38.02 2.44
N LEU A 72 52.77 -37.56 3.63
CA LEU A 72 51.89 -37.28 4.77
C LEU A 72 50.94 -36.09 4.52
N CYS A 73 51.42 -35.08 3.81
CA CYS A 73 50.63 -33.90 3.42
C CYS A 73 49.75 -34.15 2.18
N LYS A 74 49.18 -35.35 2.03
CA LYS A 74 48.16 -35.65 1.01
C LYS A 74 46.81 -35.93 1.66
N GLY A 75 45.74 -35.41 1.05
CA GLY A 75 44.37 -35.64 1.51
C GLY A 75 44.02 -34.89 2.80
N PRO A 76 42.98 -35.30 3.53
CA PRO A 76 42.45 -34.56 4.68
C PRO A 76 43.43 -34.47 5.87
N LEU A 77 44.40 -35.38 5.96
CA LEU A 77 45.48 -35.29 6.94
C LEU A 77 46.37 -34.06 6.70
N ALA A 78 46.56 -33.67 5.44
CA ALA A 78 47.34 -32.49 5.07
C ALA A 78 46.74 -31.20 5.66
N ASP A 79 45.41 -31.06 5.55
CA ASP A 79 44.70 -29.89 6.06
C ASP A 79 44.77 -29.83 7.58
N ALA A 80 44.70 -30.98 8.27
CA ALA A 80 44.89 -31.05 9.71
C ALA A 80 46.31 -30.67 10.14
N LEU A 81 47.33 -31.16 9.43
CA LEU A 81 48.73 -30.82 9.69
C LEU A 81 49.02 -29.33 9.43
N LEU A 82 48.45 -28.77 8.37
CA LEU A 82 48.55 -27.35 8.05
C LEU A 82 47.87 -26.49 9.11
N PHE A 83 46.65 -26.85 9.51
CA PHE A 83 45.92 -26.18 10.58
C PHE A 83 46.70 -26.19 11.89
N MET A 84 47.31 -27.32 12.27
CA MET A 84 48.14 -27.41 13.46
C MET A 84 49.40 -26.54 13.35
N ALA A 85 50.09 -26.56 12.19
CA ALA A 85 51.27 -25.73 11.96
C ALA A 85 50.97 -24.24 12.10
N GLU A 86 49.85 -23.76 11.54
CA GLU A 86 49.40 -22.37 11.67
C GLU A 86 49.07 -22.01 13.13
N HIS A 87 48.37 -22.88 13.86
CA HIS A 87 48.04 -22.65 15.27
C HIS A 87 49.27 -22.62 16.17
N LEU A 88 50.24 -23.49 15.90
CA LEU A 88 51.47 -23.57 16.68
C LEU A 88 52.38 -22.37 16.41
N ARG A 89 52.43 -21.89 15.17
CA ARG A 89 53.07 -20.62 14.82
C ARG A 89 52.45 -19.45 15.59
N GLY A 90 51.12 -19.35 15.62
CA GLY A 90 50.44 -18.30 16.39
C GLY A 90 50.78 -18.34 17.89
N ARG A 91 50.89 -19.54 18.48
CA ARG A 91 51.33 -19.69 19.89
C ARG A 91 52.80 -19.29 20.10
N ALA A 92 53.69 -19.65 19.17
CA ALA A 92 55.10 -19.28 19.24
C ALA A 92 55.29 -17.76 19.14
N GLU A 93 54.59 -17.10 18.21
CA GLU A 93 54.59 -15.64 18.06
C GLU A 93 54.04 -14.94 19.33
N VAL A 94 52.96 -15.47 19.92
CA VAL A 94 52.43 -14.96 21.20
C VAL A 94 53.44 -15.13 22.35
N ASN A 95 54.17 -16.25 22.39
CA ASN A 95 55.21 -16.46 23.41
C ASN A 95 56.39 -15.51 23.23
N LEU A 96 56.84 -15.27 21.99
CA LEU A 96 57.87 -14.26 21.69
C LEU A 96 57.40 -12.86 22.09
N ALA A 97 56.15 -12.49 21.79
CA ALA A 97 55.59 -11.21 22.22
C ALA A 97 55.54 -11.09 23.76
N ARG A 98 55.17 -12.16 24.47
CA ARG A 98 55.22 -12.18 25.95
C ARG A 98 56.63 -12.03 26.47
N GLN A 99 57.61 -12.72 25.89
CA GLN A 99 59.01 -12.58 26.27
C GLN A 99 59.52 -11.16 26.00
N ALA A 100 59.18 -10.55 24.87
CA ALA A 100 59.54 -9.17 24.58
C ALA A 100 58.90 -8.18 25.57
N ILE A 101 57.64 -8.37 25.96
CA ILE A 101 56.98 -7.57 27.01
C ILE A 101 57.66 -7.78 28.37
N GLN A 102 58.02 -9.01 28.70
CA GLN A 102 58.67 -9.37 29.95
C GLN A 102 60.08 -8.76 30.01
N GLN A 103 60.87 -8.89 28.94
CA GLN A 103 62.17 -8.23 28.79
C GLN A 103 62.05 -6.71 28.84
N ALA A 104 61.02 -6.11 28.23
CA ALA A 104 60.78 -4.67 28.31
C ALA A 104 60.36 -4.22 29.74
N ARG A 105 59.76 -5.11 30.53
CA ARG A 105 59.44 -4.87 31.95
C ARG A 105 60.67 -5.02 32.83
N GLU A 106 61.51 -6.01 32.56
CA GLU A 106 62.76 -6.28 33.29
C GLU A 106 63.87 -5.27 32.94
N ALA A 107 63.89 -4.78 31.70
CA ALA A 107 64.70 -3.65 31.26
C ALA A 107 64.07 -2.30 31.64
N GLY A 108 62.81 -2.29 32.10
CA GLY A 108 62.18 -1.15 32.75
C GLY A 108 62.84 -0.91 34.11
N PRO A 109 62.96 0.36 34.56
CA PRO A 109 63.90 0.74 35.61
C PRO A 109 63.50 0.18 36.98
N SER A 110 64.01 -1.01 37.28
CA SER A 110 64.30 -1.46 38.64
C SER A 110 65.52 -0.70 39.15
N ASN A 111 65.36 0.60 39.42
CA ASN A 111 66.20 1.38 40.32
C ASN A 111 65.36 2.59 40.78
N ARG A 112 64.73 2.49 41.94
CA ARG A 112 65.26 3.02 43.21
C ARG A 112 65.79 4.46 43.08
N GLY A 113 64.98 5.38 43.57
CA GLY A 113 65.41 6.62 44.23
C GLY A 113 66.16 7.63 43.39
N SER A 114 65.44 8.55 42.75
CA SER A 114 65.94 9.91 42.55
C SER A 114 64.76 10.85 42.32
N ASP A 115 64.68 11.86 43.19
CA ASP A 115 63.64 12.86 43.22
C ASP A 115 63.54 13.66 41.91
N GLY A 116 62.29 13.90 41.47
CA GLY A 116 61.91 15.17 40.88
C GLY A 116 61.74 15.25 39.37
N GLN A 117 62.38 14.40 38.55
CA GLN A 117 62.20 14.45 37.10
C GLN A 117 61.39 13.26 36.60
N GLN A 118 60.07 13.46 36.50
CA GLN A 118 59.21 12.60 35.66
C GLN A 118 59.86 12.53 34.27
N THR A 119 60.40 11.36 33.93
CA THR A 119 61.01 11.12 32.64
C THR A 119 60.01 11.48 31.54
N GLU A 120 60.45 12.20 30.50
CA GLU A 120 59.61 12.65 29.38
C GLU A 120 58.73 11.51 28.81
N PHE A 121 59.20 10.28 28.91
CA PHE A 121 58.44 9.07 28.60
C PHE A 121 57.11 8.91 29.38
N ILE A 122 57.10 9.21 30.69
CA ILE A 122 55.87 9.17 31.51
C ILE A 122 54.90 10.27 31.06
N LYS A 123 55.41 11.46 30.74
CA LYS A 123 54.58 12.56 30.21
C LYS A 123 53.95 12.20 28.87
N VAL A 124 54.72 11.61 27.95
CA VAL A 124 54.23 11.12 26.66
C VAL A 124 53.17 10.03 26.87
N LYS A 125 53.41 9.05 27.75
CA LYS A 125 52.40 8.03 28.08
C LYS A 125 51.10 8.63 28.62
N HIS A 126 51.19 9.61 29.50
CA HIS A 126 50.02 10.29 30.05
C HIS A 126 49.29 11.10 28.97
N ALA A 127 50.02 11.79 28.08
CA ALA A 127 49.43 12.49 26.94
C ALA A 127 48.71 11.53 25.98
N THR A 128 49.32 10.38 25.65
CA THR A 128 48.69 9.35 24.82
C THR A 128 47.46 8.75 25.49
N ALA A 129 47.50 8.51 26.80
CA ALA A 129 46.34 8.03 27.56
C ALA A 129 45.19 9.05 27.52
N ARG A 130 45.48 10.36 27.66
CA ARG A 130 44.49 11.43 27.54
C ARG A 130 43.91 11.54 26.13
N LEU A 131 44.74 11.42 25.09
CA LEU A 131 44.30 11.43 23.70
C LEU A 131 43.37 10.24 23.42
N ASN A 132 43.74 9.05 23.90
CA ASN A 132 42.90 7.85 23.75
C ASN A 132 41.58 7.98 24.52
N GLY A 133 41.59 8.57 25.72
CA GLY A 133 40.38 8.90 26.46
C GLY A 133 39.47 9.83 25.66
N ALA A 134 40.00 10.96 25.19
CA ALA A 134 39.24 11.92 24.39
C ALA A 134 38.71 11.32 23.07
N ASN A 135 39.46 10.43 22.42
CA ASN A 135 39.02 9.75 21.21
C ASN A 135 37.88 8.74 21.50
N ASN A 136 37.93 8.06 22.64
CA ASN A 136 36.85 7.18 23.06
C ASN A 136 35.59 7.98 23.40
N ASP A 137 35.73 9.10 24.12
CA ASP A 137 34.61 10.00 24.44
C ASP A 137 33.98 10.59 23.17
N PHE A 138 34.81 10.97 22.19
CA PHE A 138 34.34 11.44 20.88
C PHE A 138 33.54 10.36 20.14
N LYS A 139 34.07 9.13 20.06
CA LYS A 139 33.36 8.01 19.44
C LYS A 139 32.06 7.68 20.16
N GLU A 140 32.04 7.75 21.49
CA GLU A 140 30.83 7.56 22.26
C GLU A 140 29.80 8.65 21.92
N ALA A 141 30.20 9.93 21.90
CA ALA A 141 29.33 11.03 21.51
C ALA A 141 28.80 10.88 20.06
N GLU A 142 29.64 10.43 19.13
CA GLU A 142 29.27 10.13 17.74
C GLU A 142 28.22 9.01 17.67
N THR A 143 28.41 7.91 18.39
CA THR A 143 27.42 6.83 18.45
C THR A 143 26.10 7.29 19.07
N GLN A 144 26.15 8.14 20.11
CA GLN A 144 24.97 8.72 20.72
C GLN A 144 24.24 9.65 19.74
N LEU A 145 24.96 10.51 19.00
CA LEU A 145 24.38 11.37 17.98
C LEU A 145 23.70 10.55 16.87
N ASN A 146 24.38 9.54 16.35
CA ASN A 146 23.83 8.66 15.32
C ASN A 146 22.57 7.92 15.80
N SER A 147 22.56 7.46 17.06
CA SER A 147 21.37 6.84 17.65
C SER A 147 20.17 7.80 17.75
N ARG A 148 20.44 9.08 18.08
CA ARG A 148 19.39 10.12 18.13
C ARG A 148 18.87 10.47 16.75
N LEU A 149 19.76 10.59 15.75
CA LEU A 149 19.36 10.82 14.36
C LEU A 149 18.49 9.66 13.84
N GLU A 150 18.85 8.41 14.14
CA GLU A 150 18.03 7.27 13.76
C GLU A 150 16.64 7.28 14.46
N SER A 151 16.60 7.67 15.74
CA SER A 151 15.34 7.83 16.48
C SER A 151 14.46 8.93 15.88
N ILE A 152 15.04 10.06 15.48
CA ILE A 152 14.32 11.17 14.83
C ILE A 152 13.76 10.70 13.48
N LEU A 153 14.55 9.99 12.67
CA LEU A 153 14.08 9.45 11.38
C LEU A 153 12.94 8.44 11.57
N LYS A 154 12.99 7.61 12.61
CA LYS A 154 11.88 6.69 12.95
C LYS A 154 10.62 7.47 13.35
N SER A 155 10.76 8.50 14.17
CA SER A 155 9.63 9.36 14.55
C SER A 155 9.04 10.09 13.34
N GLN A 156 9.87 10.59 12.43
CA GLN A 156 9.40 11.28 11.22
C GLN A 156 8.57 10.34 10.33
N ARG A 157 9.04 9.10 10.12
CA ARG A 157 8.28 8.10 9.34
C ARG A 157 6.92 7.77 9.97
N GLU A 158 6.85 7.75 11.30
CA GLU A 158 5.57 7.52 11.99
C GLU A 158 4.63 8.73 11.86
N VAL A 159 5.16 9.96 11.93
CA VAL A 159 4.37 11.18 11.64
C VAL A 159 3.82 11.14 10.21
N ASP A 160 4.65 10.81 9.22
CA ASP A 160 4.21 10.72 7.82
C ASP A 160 3.14 9.64 7.63
N ARG A 161 3.31 8.49 8.30
CA ARG A 161 2.33 7.40 8.29
C ARG A 161 0.99 7.82 8.91
N LEU A 162 1.03 8.52 10.05
CA LEU A 162 -0.17 9.02 10.72
C LEU A 162 -0.86 10.11 9.89
N GLN A 163 -0.10 10.96 9.21
CA GLN A 163 -0.64 11.96 8.29
C GLN A 163 -1.43 11.31 7.14
N VAL A 164 -0.86 10.29 6.49
CA VAL A 164 -1.55 9.52 5.45
C VAL A 164 -2.82 8.85 6.00
N ALA A 165 -2.77 8.30 7.22
CA ALA A 165 -3.94 7.71 7.86
C ALA A 165 -5.05 8.75 8.15
N LEU A 166 -4.68 9.95 8.58
CA LEU A 166 -5.60 11.06 8.84
C LEU A 166 -6.27 11.53 7.54
N ASP A 167 -5.49 11.70 6.47
CA ASP A 167 -6.04 12.10 5.17
C ASP A 167 -6.98 11.04 4.57
N ASN A 168 -6.69 9.75 4.78
CA ASN A 168 -7.62 8.67 4.43
C ASN A 168 -8.92 8.75 5.25
N LYS A 169 -8.85 9.03 6.57
CA LYS A 169 -10.05 9.22 7.40
C LYS A 169 -10.88 10.41 6.93
N ARG A 170 -10.24 11.53 6.57
CA ARG A 170 -10.92 12.71 5.99
C ARG A 170 -11.66 12.37 4.70
N LYS A 171 -11.02 11.62 3.79
CA LYS A 171 -11.66 11.16 2.54
C LYS A 171 -12.86 10.26 2.80
N VAL A 172 -12.75 9.33 3.76
CA VAL A 172 -13.87 8.46 4.14
C VAL A 172 -15.03 9.26 4.74
N LEU A 173 -14.75 10.25 5.60
CA LEU A 173 -15.79 11.13 6.15
C LEU A 173 -16.49 11.94 5.06
N LEU A 174 -15.75 12.51 4.10
CA LEU A 174 -16.33 13.22 2.96
C LEU A 174 -17.24 12.30 2.13
N LEU A 175 -16.81 11.06 1.86
CA LEU A 175 -17.62 10.09 1.13
C LEU A 175 -18.90 9.72 1.90
N LEU A 176 -18.81 9.53 3.22
CA LEU A 176 -19.97 9.28 4.07
C LEU A 176 -20.95 10.45 4.06
N GLN A 177 -20.48 11.70 4.12
CA GLN A 177 -21.33 12.89 4.00
C GLN A 177 -22.03 12.97 2.64
N ILE A 178 -21.33 12.66 1.55
CA ILE A 178 -21.93 12.61 0.21
C ILE A 178 -23.00 11.51 0.13
N LEU A 179 -22.74 10.34 0.71
CA LEU A 179 -23.71 9.25 0.73
C LEU A 179 -24.94 9.57 1.59
N ASP A 180 -24.75 10.21 2.74
CA ASP A 180 -25.83 10.68 3.60
C ASP A 180 -26.71 11.69 2.87
N ARG A 181 -26.11 12.69 2.21
CA ARG A 181 -26.85 13.65 1.38
C ARG A 181 -27.61 13.00 0.22
N LYS A 182 -27.03 11.97 -0.42
CA LYS A 182 -27.73 11.19 -1.46
C LYS A 182 -28.89 10.39 -0.86
N GLU A 183 -28.76 9.87 0.35
CA GLU A 183 -29.82 9.17 1.04
C GLU A 183 -30.98 10.11 1.43
N THR A 184 -30.67 11.31 1.94
CA THR A 184 -31.69 12.31 2.25
C THR A 184 -32.46 12.72 0.99
N LEU A 185 -31.77 12.88 -0.16
CA LEU A 185 -32.41 13.17 -1.44
C LEU A 185 -33.29 12.01 -1.92
N ARG A 186 -32.82 10.75 -1.83
CA ARG A 186 -33.63 9.57 -2.15
C ARG A 186 -34.88 9.50 -1.28
N SER A 187 -34.72 9.68 0.03
CA SER A 187 -35.83 9.71 0.99
C SER A 187 -36.84 10.82 0.68
N SER A 188 -36.38 12.02 0.27
CA SER A 188 -37.26 13.11 -0.15
C SER A 188 -38.04 12.75 -1.42
N ARG A 189 -37.39 12.12 -2.41
CA ARG A 189 -38.06 11.66 -3.64
C ARG A 189 -39.11 10.58 -3.35
N PHE A 190 -38.81 9.63 -2.46
CA PHE A 190 -39.79 8.62 -2.05
C PHE A 190 -41.01 9.25 -1.38
N LYS A 191 -40.82 10.22 -0.49
CA LYS A 191 -41.93 10.97 0.12
C LYS A 191 -42.79 11.70 -0.91
N GLU A 192 -42.17 12.26 -1.95
CA GLU A 192 -42.92 12.93 -3.03
C GLU A 192 -43.69 11.92 -3.90
N VAL A 193 -43.10 10.75 -4.20
CA VAL A 193 -43.82 9.68 -4.90
C VAL A 193 -45.01 9.18 -4.07
N ASP A 194 -44.84 8.98 -2.77
CA ASP A 194 -45.94 8.61 -1.87
C ASP A 194 -47.05 9.68 -1.89
N ARG A 195 -46.68 10.96 -1.85
CA ARG A 195 -47.63 12.08 -1.97
C ARG A 195 -48.42 12.04 -3.28
N LEU A 196 -47.75 11.79 -4.41
CA LEU A 196 -48.39 11.68 -5.73
C LEU A 196 -49.30 10.45 -5.83
N MET A 197 -48.89 9.31 -5.27
CA MET A 197 -49.73 8.10 -5.21
C MET A 197 -50.99 8.34 -4.39
N ASP A 198 -50.88 9.02 -3.25
CA ASP A 198 -52.05 9.38 -2.44
C ASP A 198 -52.96 10.38 -3.15
N GLN A 199 -52.40 11.32 -3.92
CA GLN A 199 -53.20 12.21 -4.78
C GLN A 199 -53.96 11.43 -5.84
N HIS A 200 -53.31 10.50 -6.55
CA HIS A 200 -53.97 9.64 -7.53
C HIS A 200 -55.10 8.83 -6.92
N ARG A 201 -54.87 8.18 -5.77
CA ARG A 201 -55.92 7.44 -5.04
C ARG A 201 -57.10 8.32 -4.67
N ARG A 202 -56.86 9.58 -4.26
CA ARG A 202 -57.93 10.54 -3.95
C ARG A 202 -58.70 10.96 -5.20
N VAL A 203 -58.02 11.14 -6.33
CA VAL A 203 -58.68 11.46 -7.62
C VAL A 203 -59.52 10.27 -8.08
N GLU A 204 -59.00 9.05 -8.04
CA GLU A 204 -59.74 7.82 -8.37
C GLU A 204 -60.96 7.65 -7.45
N ALA A 205 -60.79 7.83 -6.13
CA ALA A 205 -61.91 7.75 -5.19
C ALA A 205 -62.98 8.81 -5.48
N ARG A 206 -62.59 10.03 -5.85
CA ARG A 206 -63.53 11.09 -6.27
C ARG A 206 -64.22 10.76 -7.59
N GLN A 207 -63.48 10.24 -8.57
CA GLN A 207 -64.05 9.83 -9.87
C GLN A 207 -65.06 8.69 -9.68
N LEU A 208 -64.73 7.67 -8.89
CA LEU A 208 -65.64 6.57 -8.54
C LEU A 208 -66.86 7.10 -7.77
N SER A 209 -66.68 8.01 -6.81
CA SER A 209 -67.78 8.63 -6.07
C SER A 209 -68.70 9.44 -6.96
N CYS A 210 -68.17 10.26 -7.88
CA CYS A 210 -68.96 11.02 -8.85
C CYS A 210 -69.70 10.10 -9.82
N PHE A 211 -69.01 9.07 -10.33
CA PHE A 211 -69.62 8.09 -11.23
C PHE A 211 -70.77 7.35 -10.56
N LEU A 212 -70.58 6.87 -9.33
CA LEU A 212 -71.63 6.22 -8.54
C LEU A 212 -72.80 7.18 -8.24
N SER A 213 -72.53 8.45 -7.92
CA SER A 213 -73.57 9.45 -7.68
C SER A 213 -74.41 9.73 -8.94
N VAL A 214 -73.77 9.88 -10.11
CA VAL A 214 -74.47 10.08 -11.39
C VAL A 214 -75.29 8.84 -11.73
N MET A 215 -74.70 7.65 -11.62
CA MET A 215 -75.40 6.39 -11.86
C MET A 215 -76.60 6.21 -10.93
N TYR A 216 -76.47 6.55 -9.65
CA TYR A 216 -77.57 6.48 -8.68
C TYR A 216 -78.70 7.45 -9.03
N SER A 217 -78.38 8.68 -9.46
CA SER A 217 -79.38 9.65 -9.91
C SER A 217 -80.12 9.22 -11.18
N VAL A 218 -79.39 8.69 -12.18
CA VAL A 218 -79.99 8.14 -13.42
C VAL A 218 -80.83 6.92 -13.09
N PHE A 219 -80.37 6.04 -12.20
CA PHE A 219 -81.11 4.86 -11.78
C PHE A 219 -82.40 5.26 -11.07
N ILE A 220 -82.38 6.21 -10.11
CA ILE A 220 -83.62 6.68 -9.44
C ILE A 220 -84.60 7.30 -10.44
N VAL A 221 -84.12 8.10 -11.40
CA VAL A 221 -84.99 8.74 -12.41
C VAL A 221 -85.57 7.72 -13.39
N THR A 222 -84.81 6.70 -13.79
CA THR A 222 -85.29 5.67 -14.73
C THR A 222 -86.14 4.58 -14.06
N PHE A 223 -85.89 4.26 -12.78
CA PHE A 223 -86.68 3.27 -12.04
C PHE A 223 -87.99 3.83 -11.44
N SER A 224 -88.14 5.15 -11.34
CA SER A 224 -89.41 5.77 -10.88
C SER A 224 -90.51 5.79 -11.96
N GLN A 225 -90.26 5.21 -13.14
CA GLN A 225 -91.22 5.20 -14.26
C GLN A 225 -91.53 3.79 -14.80
N ILE A 226 -91.21 2.75 -14.02
CA ILE A 226 -91.63 1.38 -14.31
C ILE A 226 -92.59 0.95 -13.21
N ASP A 227 -93.88 1.17 -13.47
CA ASP A 227 -94.96 0.46 -12.79
C ASP A 227 -94.72 -1.05 -12.94
N GLU A 228 -94.65 -1.70 -11.78
CA GLU A 228 -95.25 -3.00 -11.47
C GLU A 228 -95.51 -3.95 -12.65
N ALA A 229 -94.44 -4.55 -13.18
CA ALA A 229 -94.55 -5.76 -13.98
C ALA A 229 -93.52 -6.80 -13.50
N CYS A 230 -94.06 -7.83 -12.83
CA CYS A 230 -93.36 -9.07 -12.49
C CYS A 230 -92.54 -9.59 -13.68
N ILE A 231 -91.21 -9.70 -13.50
CA ILE A 231 -90.34 -10.47 -14.39
C ILE A 231 -89.48 -11.41 -13.52
N PRO A 232 -89.34 -12.69 -13.91
CA PRO A 232 -88.94 -13.76 -13.02
C PRO A 232 -87.43 -13.84 -12.82
N ALA A 233 -87.06 -14.25 -11.61
CA ALA A 233 -85.72 -14.65 -11.22
C ALA A 233 -85.13 -15.68 -12.20
N LYS A 234 -84.19 -15.24 -13.04
CA LYS A 234 -83.22 -16.12 -13.68
C LYS A 234 -81.86 -15.85 -13.07
N ALA A 235 -81.38 -16.86 -12.33
CA ALA A 235 -80.03 -16.97 -11.85
C ALA A 235 -79.05 -16.90 -13.04
N THR A 236 -78.41 -15.75 -13.23
CA THR A 236 -77.24 -15.62 -14.10
C THR A 236 -76.00 -15.74 -13.22
N SER A 237 -75.25 -16.79 -13.49
CA SER A 237 -73.98 -17.16 -12.89
C SER A 237 -73.03 -15.97 -12.79
N GLU A 238 -72.49 -15.76 -11.59
CA GLU A 238 -71.30 -14.97 -11.32
C GLU A 238 -70.13 -15.44 -12.20
N VAL A 239 -69.96 -14.83 -13.37
CA VAL A 239 -68.67 -14.87 -14.07
C VAL A 239 -67.79 -13.83 -13.39
N LYS A 240 -67.15 -14.25 -12.30
CA LYS A 240 -65.98 -13.57 -11.74
C LYS A 240 -64.92 -13.51 -12.84
N GLN A 241 -64.87 -12.42 -13.59
CA GLN A 241 -63.73 -12.06 -14.42
C GLN A 241 -62.53 -11.83 -13.49
N LYS A 242 -61.84 -12.94 -13.22
CA LYS A 242 -60.55 -12.98 -12.55
C LYS A 242 -59.57 -12.41 -13.56
N TRP A 243 -59.27 -11.12 -13.45
CA TRP A 243 -58.14 -10.52 -14.14
C TRP A 243 -56.91 -11.43 -13.91
N PRO A 244 -56.21 -11.88 -14.95
CA PRO A 244 -55.00 -12.66 -14.78
C PRO A 244 -53.94 -11.69 -14.24
N THR A 245 -53.91 -11.52 -12.92
CA THR A 245 -52.70 -11.12 -12.20
C THR A 245 -51.66 -12.15 -12.57
N LYS A 246 -50.86 -11.84 -13.61
CA LYS A 246 -49.68 -12.59 -13.99
C LYS A 246 -48.86 -12.70 -12.72
N HIS A 247 -48.85 -13.90 -12.14
CA HIS A 247 -48.02 -14.23 -11.00
C HIS A 247 -46.60 -13.82 -11.40
N ILE A 248 -46.07 -12.78 -10.76
CA ILE A 248 -44.66 -12.43 -10.84
C ILE A 248 -43.95 -13.71 -10.41
N ARG A 249 -43.37 -14.43 -11.37
CA ARG A 249 -42.71 -15.70 -11.09
C ARG A 249 -41.55 -15.39 -10.15
N ALA A 250 -41.64 -15.90 -8.93
CA ALA A 250 -40.63 -15.71 -7.87
C ALA A 250 -39.24 -16.21 -8.28
N GLU A 251 -39.16 -17.02 -9.34
CA GLU A 251 -37.93 -17.49 -9.99
C GLU A 251 -37.03 -16.32 -10.43
N TYR A 252 -37.61 -15.24 -11.01
CA TYR A 252 -36.83 -14.07 -11.42
C TYR A 252 -36.31 -13.25 -10.22
N THR A 253 -37.06 -13.18 -9.13
CA THR A 253 -36.59 -12.51 -7.91
C THR A 253 -35.50 -13.31 -7.21
N GLN A 254 -35.54 -14.64 -7.28
CA GLN A 254 -34.53 -15.49 -6.66
C GLN A 254 -33.19 -15.41 -7.42
N ASP A 255 -33.23 -15.41 -8.75
CA ASP A 255 -32.01 -15.25 -9.56
C ASP A 255 -31.41 -13.84 -9.44
N VAL A 256 -32.25 -12.80 -9.37
CA VAL A 256 -31.78 -11.42 -9.12
C VAL A 256 -31.16 -11.30 -7.73
N LEU A 257 -31.79 -11.88 -6.70
CA LEU A 257 -31.23 -11.87 -5.35
C LEU A 257 -29.93 -12.68 -5.27
N ALA A 258 -29.83 -13.83 -5.93
CA ALA A 258 -28.62 -14.63 -6.01
C ALA A 258 -27.49 -13.88 -6.73
N ALA A 259 -27.79 -13.19 -7.83
CA ALA A 259 -26.84 -12.34 -8.55
C ALA A 259 -26.37 -11.16 -7.70
N LEU A 260 -27.27 -10.51 -6.96
CA LEU A 260 -26.95 -9.42 -6.05
C LEU A 260 -26.07 -9.90 -4.88
N GLN A 261 -26.37 -11.07 -4.33
CA GLN A 261 -25.59 -11.69 -3.25
C GLN A 261 -24.19 -12.10 -3.73
N ALA A 262 -24.07 -12.67 -4.94
CA ALA A 262 -22.79 -12.99 -5.57
C ALA A 262 -21.95 -11.73 -5.82
N TYR A 263 -22.60 -10.63 -6.23
CA TYR A 263 -21.94 -9.33 -6.40
C TYR A 263 -21.41 -8.78 -5.08
N HIS A 264 -22.21 -8.80 -4.00
CA HIS A 264 -21.77 -8.37 -2.67
C HIS A 264 -20.62 -9.22 -2.13
N ILE A 265 -20.63 -10.54 -2.32
CA ILE A 265 -19.51 -11.42 -1.92
C ILE A 265 -18.25 -11.07 -2.70
N ARG A 266 -18.36 -10.79 -4.01
CA ARG A 266 -17.23 -10.37 -4.85
C ARG A 266 -16.68 -9.02 -4.37
N LEU A 267 -17.54 -8.06 -4.05
CA LEU A 267 -17.16 -6.74 -3.53
C LEU A 267 -16.50 -6.80 -2.14
N ALA A 268 -17.02 -7.67 -1.26
CA ALA A 268 -16.46 -7.94 0.06
C ALA A 268 -15.07 -8.60 -0.04
N ARG A 269 -14.88 -9.51 -0.99
CA ARG A 269 -13.56 -10.13 -1.26
C ARG A 269 -12.57 -9.12 -1.85
N SER A 270 -13.01 -8.26 -2.77
CA SER A 270 -12.18 -7.20 -3.33
C SER A 270 -11.74 -6.17 -2.30
N SER A 271 -12.65 -5.77 -1.38
CA SER A 271 -12.34 -4.83 -0.29
C SER A 271 -11.45 -5.46 0.80
N ALA A 272 -11.70 -6.71 1.18
CA ALA A 272 -10.85 -7.44 2.13
C ALA A 272 -9.44 -7.72 1.57
N SER A 273 -9.32 -7.95 0.26
CA SER A 273 -8.03 -8.12 -0.41
C SER A 273 -7.25 -6.79 -0.54
N SER A 274 -7.95 -5.66 -0.71
CA SER A 274 -7.35 -4.34 -0.91
C SER A 274 -6.53 -3.81 0.29
N GLY A 275 -6.89 -4.19 1.53
CA GLY A 275 -6.26 -3.64 2.74
C GLY A 275 -4.81 -4.09 3.00
N ASN A 276 -4.44 -5.32 2.63
CA ASN A 276 -3.12 -5.89 2.93
C ASN A 276 -2.27 -6.21 1.69
N HIS A 277 -2.82 -6.09 0.48
CA HIS A 277 -2.08 -6.31 -0.77
C HIS A 277 -1.59 -5.03 -1.45
N ARG A 278 -1.85 -3.83 -0.92
CA ARG A 278 -1.45 -2.60 -1.62
C ARG A 278 0.08 -2.49 -1.80
N HIS A 279 0.87 -2.83 -0.78
CA HIS A 279 2.33 -2.85 -0.88
C HIS A 279 2.88 -4.03 -1.70
N GLY A 280 2.21 -5.18 -1.70
CA GLY A 280 2.62 -6.35 -2.50
C GLY A 280 2.29 -6.19 -3.98
N ALA A 281 1.10 -5.67 -4.29
CA ALA A 281 0.65 -5.39 -5.64
C ALA A 281 1.39 -4.18 -6.24
N GLU A 282 1.72 -3.15 -5.46
CA GLU A 282 2.62 -2.08 -5.89
C GLU A 282 4.05 -2.61 -6.11
N ALA A 283 4.59 -3.43 -5.21
CA ALA A 283 5.91 -4.03 -5.43
C ALA A 283 5.94 -4.93 -6.67
N GLN A 284 4.87 -5.69 -6.91
CA GLN A 284 4.75 -6.56 -8.09
C GLN A 284 4.53 -5.75 -9.37
N ARG A 285 3.73 -4.69 -9.31
CA ARG A 285 3.52 -3.72 -10.40
C ARG A 285 4.84 -3.02 -10.74
N ASN A 286 5.56 -2.51 -9.75
CA ASN A 286 6.85 -1.85 -9.92
C ASN A 286 7.91 -2.83 -10.45
N ALA A 287 7.88 -4.09 -10.00
CA ALA A 287 8.76 -5.14 -10.53
C ALA A 287 8.39 -5.56 -11.96
N SER A 288 7.11 -5.56 -12.35
CA SER A 288 6.70 -5.76 -13.75
C SER A 288 7.03 -4.54 -14.62
N GLU A 289 6.89 -3.34 -14.08
CA GLU A 289 7.19 -2.08 -14.76
C GLU A 289 8.69 -1.91 -14.97
N ALA A 290 9.52 -2.25 -13.99
CA ALA A 290 10.98 -2.28 -14.12
C ALA A 290 11.45 -3.33 -15.13
N ARG A 291 10.78 -4.50 -15.19
CA ARG A 291 11.06 -5.53 -16.21
C ARG A 291 10.66 -5.06 -17.62
N LEU A 292 9.54 -4.36 -17.75
CA LEU A 292 9.13 -3.73 -19.00
C LEU A 292 10.10 -2.63 -19.41
N ARG A 293 10.51 -1.74 -18.50
CA ARG A 293 11.51 -0.70 -18.79
C ARG A 293 12.85 -1.29 -19.20
N ALA A 294 13.34 -2.30 -18.48
CA ALA A 294 14.60 -2.98 -18.83
C ALA A 294 14.52 -3.73 -20.17
N ALA A 295 13.34 -4.21 -20.56
CA ALA A 295 13.12 -4.81 -21.88
C ALA A 295 13.03 -3.75 -22.99
N LEU A 296 12.56 -2.54 -22.67
CA LEU A 296 12.39 -1.43 -23.61
C LEU A 296 13.66 -0.55 -23.74
N GLU A 297 14.56 -0.53 -22.75
CA GLU A 297 15.83 0.22 -22.76
C GLU A 297 16.80 -0.21 -23.88
N GLY A 298 16.50 -1.27 -24.62
CA GLY A 298 17.30 -1.73 -25.75
C GLY A 298 16.82 -1.24 -27.13
N HIS A 299 15.52 -1.06 -27.35
CA HIS A 299 14.89 -0.70 -28.62
C HIS A 299 13.58 0.05 -28.33
N CYS A 300 13.66 1.38 -28.23
CA CYS A 300 12.47 2.23 -28.20
C CYS A 300 12.03 2.53 -29.64
N ASP A 301 11.43 1.55 -30.32
CA ASP A 301 10.62 1.85 -31.50
C ASP A 301 9.28 2.39 -31.00
N GLU A 302 8.98 3.66 -31.32
CA GLU A 302 7.69 4.31 -31.05
C GLU A 302 6.50 3.42 -31.50
N ASP A 303 6.70 2.65 -32.56
CA ASP A 303 5.74 1.72 -33.15
C ASP A 303 5.23 0.65 -32.17
N ILE A 304 6.07 0.16 -31.24
CA ILE A 304 5.68 -0.87 -30.26
C ILE A 304 4.76 -0.28 -29.19
N ILE A 305 4.96 0.99 -28.84
CA ILE A 305 4.12 1.70 -27.87
C ILE A 305 2.74 1.96 -28.50
N GLU A 306 2.70 2.35 -29.77
CA GLU A 306 1.46 2.58 -30.52
C GLU A 306 0.66 1.28 -30.69
N GLU A 307 1.30 0.17 -31.05
CA GLU A 307 0.65 -1.15 -31.14
C GLU A 307 0.11 -1.62 -29.77
N CYS A 308 0.88 -1.43 -28.70
CA CYS A 308 0.41 -1.76 -27.34
C CYS A 308 -0.79 -0.92 -26.92
N GLN A 309 -0.83 0.35 -27.32
CA GLN A 309 -1.93 1.26 -27.04
C GLN A 309 -3.18 0.87 -27.83
N GLU A 310 -3.04 0.49 -29.10
CA GLU A 310 -4.14 0.02 -29.94
C GLU A 310 -4.75 -1.28 -29.39
N VAL A 311 -3.91 -2.24 -28.98
CA VAL A 311 -4.37 -3.50 -28.36
C VAL A 311 -5.10 -3.24 -27.04
N ALA A 312 -4.62 -2.30 -26.23
CA ALA A 312 -5.28 -1.92 -24.97
C ALA A 312 -6.64 -1.26 -25.21
N GLN A 313 -6.75 -0.37 -26.21
CA GLN A 313 -8.01 0.25 -26.61
C GLN A 313 -8.99 -0.78 -27.15
N ASN A 314 -8.54 -1.70 -28.02
CA ASN A 314 -9.37 -2.78 -28.55
C ASN A 314 -9.92 -3.68 -27.45
N ARG A 315 -9.10 -4.03 -26.44
CA ARG A 315 -9.55 -4.80 -25.27
C ARG A 315 -10.55 -4.03 -24.41
N ALA A 316 -10.36 -2.73 -24.21
CA ALA A 316 -11.30 -1.90 -23.47
C ALA A 316 -12.66 -1.80 -24.19
N VAL A 317 -12.64 -1.61 -25.51
CA VAL A 317 -13.85 -1.58 -26.34
C VAL A 317 -14.58 -2.93 -26.32
N GLN A 318 -13.85 -4.04 -26.41
CA GLN A 318 -14.46 -5.37 -26.33
C GLN A 318 -15.01 -5.70 -24.94
N ASN A 319 -14.34 -5.33 -23.85
CA ASN A 319 -14.81 -5.56 -22.49
C ASN A 319 -16.00 -4.66 -22.10
N ASN A 320 -16.12 -3.46 -22.68
CA ASN A 320 -17.25 -2.57 -22.43
C ASN A 320 -18.52 -2.98 -23.20
N ARG A 321 -18.42 -3.87 -24.19
CA ARG A 321 -19.60 -4.47 -24.82
C ARG A 321 -20.17 -5.55 -23.89
N TYR A 322 -21.06 -5.13 -23.00
CA TYR A 322 -21.91 -6.05 -22.25
C TYR A 322 -22.69 -6.93 -23.23
N LYS A 323 -22.26 -8.18 -23.40
CA LYS A 323 -23.05 -9.21 -24.06
C LYS A 323 -24.08 -9.67 -23.04
N SER A 324 -25.31 -9.16 -23.18
CA SER A 324 -26.44 -9.64 -22.39
C SER A 324 -26.52 -11.17 -22.50
N PRO A 325 -26.61 -11.91 -21.37
CA PRO A 325 -26.78 -13.36 -21.39
C PRO A 325 -28.18 -13.78 -21.85
N LEU A 326 -29.07 -12.83 -22.12
CA LEU A 326 -30.37 -13.11 -22.71
C LEU A 326 -30.16 -13.51 -24.19
N PRO A 327 -30.75 -14.63 -24.64
CA PRO A 327 -30.71 -14.99 -26.06
C PRO A 327 -31.25 -13.82 -26.88
N PRO A 328 -30.59 -13.42 -27.98
CA PRO A 328 -31.09 -12.35 -28.83
C PRO A 328 -32.52 -12.74 -29.23
N SER A 329 -33.49 -12.02 -28.68
CA SER A 329 -34.90 -12.22 -28.98
C SER A 329 -35.04 -12.12 -30.48
N GLN A 330 -35.49 -13.21 -31.11
CA GLN A 330 -35.75 -13.25 -32.55
C GLN A 330 -36.57 -12.00 -32.91
N PRO A 331 -36.19 -11.27 -33.98
CA PRO A 331 -36.94 -10.11 -34.43
C PRO A 331 -38.37 -10.57 -34.70
N SER A 332 -39.27 -10.16 -33.81
CA SER A 332 -40.71 -10.36 -33.98
C SER A 332 -41.16 -9.24 -34.92
N ASP A 333 -41.22 -9.57 -36.21
CA ASP A 333 -41.52 -8.67 -37.34
C ASP A 333 -42.93 -8.04 -37.33
N MET A 334 -43.60 -7.89 -36.18
CA MET A 334 -45.00 -7.43 -36.15
C MET A 334 -45.29 -6.26 -35.20
N ILE A 335 -44.30 -5.65 -34.57
CA ILE A 335 -44.52 -4.40 -33.83
C ILE A 335 -43.65 -3.32 -34.45
N ASP A 336 -44.31 -2.45 -35.20
CA ASP A 336 -43.78 -1.27 -35.89
C ASP A 336 -42.91 -0.43 -34.93
N GLY A 337 -41.59 -0.63 -35.01
CA GLY A 337 -40.59 -0.03 -34.11
C GLY A 337 -40.58 1.50 -34.16
N THR A 338 -41.17 2.09 -35.20
CA THR A 338 -41.31 3.54 -35.36
C THR A 338 -42.17 4.19 -34.27
N LEU A 339 -43.15 3.45 -33.71
CA LEU A 339 -44.03 3.98 -32.67
C LEU A 339 -43.32 4.09 -31.31
N MET A 340 -42.51 3.09 -30.96
CA MET A 340 -41.76 3.08 -29.69
C MET A 340 -40.61 4.10 -29.71
N ASP A 341 -39.92 4.24 -30.84
CA ASP A 341 -38.87 5.26 -30.99
C ASP A 341 -39.45 6.68 -30.89
N GLY A 342 -40.63 6.93 -31.48
CA GLY A 342 -41.34 8.20 -31.33
C GLY A 342 -41.79 8.49 -29.89
N MET A 343 -42.19 7.45 -29.15
CA MET A 343 -42.60 7.61 -27.75
C MET A 343 -41.40 7.84 -26.82
N HIS A 344 -40.28 7.14 -27.05
CA HIS A 344 -39.03 7.39 -26.33
C HIS A 344 -38.48 8.78 -26.61
N ALA A 345 -38.52 9.25 -27.87
CA ALA A 345 -38.10 10.61 -28.22
C ALA A 345 -38.96 11.68 -27.52
N ARG A 346 -40.28 11.49 -27.44
CA ARG A 346 -41.17 12.41 -26.70
C ARG A 346 -40.94 12.39 -25.19
N ILE A 347 -40.68 11.22 -24.61
CA ILE A 347 -40.39 11.10 -23.17
C ILE A 347 -39.05 11.77 -22.85
N LEU A 348 -38.03 11.59 -23.69
CA LEU A 348 -36.73 12.26 -23.51
C LEU A 348 -36.84 13.77 -23.71
N SER A 349 -37.57 14.24 -24.73
CA SER A 349 -37.81 15.67 -24.95
C SER A 349 -38.58 16.32 -23.80
N ALA A 350 -39.61 15.66 -23.26
CA ALA A 350 -40.36 16.16 -22.11
C ALA A 350 -39.52 16.12 -20.82
N PHE A 351 -38.61 15.15 -20.69
CA PHE A 351 -37.68 15.08 -19.57
C PHE A 351 -36.66 16.22 -19.64
N ASP A 352 -36.06 16.50 -20.79
CA ASP A 352 -35.15 17.63 -20.96
C ASP A 352 -35.86 18.96 -20.66
N GLU A 353 -37.05 19.21 -21.25
CA GLU A 353 -37.80 20.45 -21.02
C GLU A 353 -38.19 20.69 -19.55
N LEU A 354 -38.50 19.63 -18.78
CA LEU A 354 -38.96 19.77 -17.40
C LEU A 354 -37.84 19.66 -16.37
N THR A 355 -36.85 18.79 -16.59
CA THR A 355 -35.84 18.49 -15.58
C THR A 355 -34.56 19.29 -15.75
N GLU A 356 -34.19 19.71 -16.96
CA GLU A 356 -33.04 20.57 -17.20
C GLU A 356 -33.13 21.92 -16.46
N PRO A 357 -34.24 22.69 -16.58
CA PRO A 357 -34.32 23.99 -15.90
C PRO A 357 -34.37 23.85 -14.37
N GLU A 358 -35.01 22.80 -13.86
CA GLU A 358 -35.12 22.58 -12.41
C GLU A 358 -33.79 22.10 -11.82
N LEU A 359 -33.01 21.30 -12.57
CA LEU A 359 -31.65 20.91 -12.20
C LEU A 359 -30.71 22.12 -12.23
N LEU A 360 -30.79 22.97 -13.26
CA LEU A 360 -30.01 24.21 -13.35
C LEU A 360 -30.33 25.16 -12.20
N ARG A 361 -31.61 25.34 -11.86
CA ARG A 361 -32.06 26.16 -10.73
C ARG A 361 -31.52 25.61 -9.41
N SER A 362 -31.62 24.30 -9.19
CA SER A 362 -31.08 23.65 -8.00
C SER A 362 -29.55 23.79 -7.89
N LEU A 363 -28.82 23.65 -9.00
CA LEU A 363 -27.37 23.84 -9.03
C LEU A 363 -26.96 25.29 -8.75
N GLN A 364 -27.68 26.27 -9.31
CA GLN A 364 -27.45 27.68 -9.03
C GLN A 364 -27.72 28.05 -7.56
N GLU A 365 -28.78 27.49 -6.96
CA GLU A 365 -29.05 27.67 -5.53
C GLU A 365 -27.93 27.07 -4.66
N GLU A 366 -27.40 25.90 -5.04
CA GLU A 366 -26.25 25.30 -4.35
C GLU A 366 -24.97 26.12 -4.51
N VAL A 367 -24.68 26.66 -5.70
CA VAL A 367 -23.52 27.54 -5.91
C VAL A 367 -23.64 28.79 -5.03
N ARG A 368 -24.82 29.43 -5.00
CA ARG A 368 -25.06 30.61 -4.16
C ARG A 368 -24.95 30.29 -2.67
N ALA A 369 -25.37 29.11 -2.23
CA ALA A 369 -25.18 28.67 -0.85
C ALA A 369 -23.69 28.45 -0.51
N LEU A 370 -22.93 27.88 -1.44
CA LEU A 370 -21.49 27.63 -1.28
C LEU A 370 -20.65 28.92 -1.28
N GLU A 371 -21.04 29.94 -2.06
CA GLU A 371 -20.39 31.25 -2.03
C GLU A 371 -20.39 31.85 -0.62
N GLY A 372 -21.51 31.75 0.11
CA GLY A 372 -21.59 32.20 1.50
C GLY A 372 -20.62 31.47 2.45
N TYR A 373 -20.40 30.17 2.26
CA TYR A 373 -19.41 29.42 3.06
C TYR A 373 -17.97 29.81 2.73
N VAL A 374 -17.67 30.08 1.45
CA VAL A 374 -16.36 30.55 1.02
C VAL A 374 -16.05 31.93 1.62
N ASP A 375 -17.04 32.82 1.68
CA ASP A 375 -16.88 34.14 2.29
C ASP A 375 -16.66 34.06 3.81
N VAL A 376 -17.36 33.15 4.52
CA VAL A 376 -17.10 32.89 5.94
C VAL A 376 -15.70 32.33 6.16
N PHE A 377 -15.25 31.40 5.31
CA PHE A 377 -13.88 30.86 5.38
C PHE A 377 -12.83 31.94 5.11
N ARG A 378 -13.04 32.79 4.10
CA ARG A 378 -12.16 33.91 3.79
C ARG A 378 -12.10 34.91 4.96
N GLY A 379 -13.25 35.22 5.57
CA GLY A 379 -13.32 36.05 6.77
C GLY A 379 -12.56 35.47 7.96
N SER A 380 -12.68 34.16 8.20
CA SER A 380 -11.96 33.48 9.29
C SER A 380 -10.44 33.46 9.08
N ILE A 381 -9.98 33.32 7.83
CA ILE A 381 -8.54 33.38 7.50
C ILE A 381 -8.02 34.81 7.71
N MET A 382 -8.75 35.83 7.26
CA MET A 382 -8.34 37.23 7.44
C MET A 382 -8.34 37.67 8.91
N GLN A 383 -9.29 37.19 9.73
CA GLN A 383 -9.29 37.44 11.17
C GLN A 383 -8.16 36.71 11.91
N ALA A 384 -7.80 35.49 11.47
CA ALA A 384 -6.66 34.76 12.02
C ALA A 384 -5.33 35.48 11.74
N ASP A 385 -5.20 36.15 10.59
CA ASP A 385 -4.00 36.92 10.23
C ASP A 385 -3.88 38.23 11.04
N ALA A 386 -5.01 38.81 11.46
CA ALA A 386 -5.05 40.03 12.26
C ALA A 386 -4.75 39.82 13.77
N GLN A 387 -4.83 38.58 14.27
CA GLN A 387 -4.65 38.27 15.70
C GLN A 387 -3.31 37.60 16.05
N VAL A 388 -2.37 37.43 15.11
CA VAL A 388 -1.06 36.86 15.44
C VAL A 388 -0.23 37.89 16.21
N PRO A 389 0.05 37.68 17.52
CA PRO A 389 0.89 38.58 18.28
C PRO A 389 2.30 38.57 17.70
N HIS A 390 2.81 39.75 17.36
CA HIS A 390 4.22 39.93 17.06
C HIS A 390 5.04 39.61 18.30
N GLU A 391 5.64 38.42 18.36
CA GLU A 391 6.80 37.98 19.16
C GLU A 391 6.77 36.43 19.12
N HIS A 392 7.83 35.66 18.91
CA HIS A 392 9.24 35.81 19.21
C HIS A 392 10.00 34.80 18.33
N LEU A 393 11.23 35.14 17.94
CA LEU A 393 12.17 34.30 17.18
C LEU A 393 12.08 32.79 17.52
N MET A 394 11.56 32.00 16.59
CA MET A 394 11.87 30.58 16.47
C MET A 394 12.76 30.44 15.24
N ASP A 395 14.05 30.59 15.49
CA ASP A 395 15.11 30.28 14.53
C ASP A 395 15.05 28.77 14.21
N GLU A 396 15.25 28.43 12.94
CA GLU A 396 15.43 27.08 12.38
C GLU A 396 14.19 26.26 11.92
N GLY A 397 12.96 26.76 12.07
CA GLY A 397 11.80 26.21 11.35
C GLY A 397 11.49 27.02 10.10
N LYS A 398 11.18 26.38 8.95
CA LYS A 398 10.63 27.10 7.78
C LYS A 398 9.52 28.04 8.27
N SER A 399 9.71 29.34 8.10
CA SER A 399 8.83 30.33 8.70
C SER A 399 7.39 30.04 8.26
N TRP A 400 6.42 30.20 9.17
CA TRP A 400 5.00 30.01 8.86
C TRP A 400 4.57 30.74 7.59
N ARG A 401 5.19 31.89 7.28
CA ARG A 401 4.96 32.62 6.02
C ARG A 401 5.41 31.83 4.80
N GLN A 402 6.52 31.11 4.87
CA GLN A 402 6.97 30.21 3.81
C GLN A 402 6.00 29.04 3.64
N THR A 403 5.52 28.43 4.73
CA THR A 403 4.51 27.36 4.64
C THR A 403 3.20 27.86 4.03
N LEU A 404 2.75 29.06 4.39
CA LEU A 404 1.57 29.68 3.76
C LEU A 404 1.80 30.02 2.29
N GLN A 405 2.98 30.50 1.91
CA GLN A 405 3.35 30.71 0.51
C GLN A 405 3.38 29.40 -0.27
N ASP A 406 3.93 28.33 0.30
CA ASP A 406 3.99 27.01 -0.31
C ASP A 406 2.56 26.45 -0.52
N VAL A 407 1.68 26.58 0.48
CA VAL A 407 0.27 26.17 0.37
C VAL A 407 -0.47 27.00 -0.69
N ARG A 408 -0.23 28.32 -0.74
CA ARG A 408 -0.83 29.19 -1.76
C ARG A 408 -0.37 28.80 -3.17
N ALA A 409 0.93 28.56 -3.35
CA ALA A 409 1.49 28.13 -4.63
C ALA A 409 0.91 26.76 -5.06
N ASP A 410 0.68 25.85 -4.11
CA ASP A 410 0.07 24.55 -4.41
C ASP A 410 -1.40 24.68 -4.84
N ILE A 411 -2.18 25.54 -4.17
CA ILE A 411 -3.57 25.85 -4.55
C ILE A 411 -3.63 26.50 -5.93
N GLU A 412 -2.77 27.48 -6.22
CA GLU A 412 -2.71 28.12 -7.54
C GLU A 412 -2.34 27.11 -8.63
N ARG A 413 -1.42 26.17 -8.34
CA ARG A 413 -1.04 25.09 -9.26
C ARG A 413 -2.19 24.10 -9.48
N THR A 414 -2.94 23.73 -8.44
CA THR A 414 -4.12 22.85 -8.58
C THR A 414 -5.25 23.54 -9.35
N HIS A 415 -5.51 24.82 -9.09
CA HIS A 415 -6.49 25.60 -9.82
C HIS A 415 -6.12 25.76 -11.31
N SER A 416 -4.84 25.97 -11.60
CA SER A 416 -4.34 26.00 -12.99
C SER A 416 -4.50 24.66 -13.68
N THR A 417 -4.28 23.54 -12.98
CA THR A 417 -4.49 22.20 -13.56
C THR A 417 -5.97 21.88 -13.75
N ASP A 418 -6.85 22.23 -12.81
CA ASP A 418 -8.29 22.05 -12.96
C ASP A 418 -8.84 22.95 -14.08
N SER A 419 -8.37 24.20 -14.18
CA SER A 419 -8.74 25.09 -15.29
C SER A 419 -8.30 24.55 -16.63
N PHE A 420 -7.08 24.00 -16.70
CA PHE A 420 -6.58 23.33 -17.91
C PHE A 420 -7.44 22.10 -18.24
N LEU A 421 -7.75 21.23 -17.27
CA LEU A 421 -8.60 20.06 -17.49
C LEU A 421 -10.01 20.45 -17.91
N ARG A 422 -10.59 21.52 -17.34
CA ARG A 422 -11.86 22.06 -17.80
C ARG A 422 -11.77 22.54 -19.23
N PHE A 423 -10.69 23.23 -19.60
CA PHE A 423 -10.47 23.70 -20.96
C PHE A 423 -10.28 22.53 -21.94
N THR A 424 -9.62 21.44 -21.54
CA THR A 424 -9.49 20.24 -22.39
C THR A 424 -10.78 19.43 -22.46
N THR A 425 -11.62 19.43 -21.42
CA THR A 425 -12.98 18.85 -21.50
C THR A 425 -13.96 19.72 -22.28
N LEU A 426 -13.71 21.03 -22.35
CA LEU A 426 -14.46 21.99 -23.17
C LEU A 426 -13.93 22.07 -24.61
N LEU A 427 -12.77 21.48 -24.92
CA LEU A 427 -12.38 21.06 -26.28
C LEU A 427 -13.18 19.81 -26.68
N ASP A 428 -14.48 20.05 -26.64
CA ASP A 428 -15.57 19.63 -27.48
C ASP A 428 -15.64 18.16 -27.95
N SER A 429 -16.55 17.44 -27.29
CA SER A 429 -17.11 16.20 -27.79
C SER A 429 -17.84 16.39 -29.14
N SER A 430 -18.19 17.63 -29.54
CA SER A 430 -18.71 17.96 -30.86
C SER A 430 -17.62 17.97 -31.94
N ALA A 431 -16.42 18.47 -31.66
CA ALA A 431 -15.29 18.45 -32.60
C ALA A 431 -14.82 17.02 -32.91
N LEU A 432 -14.89 16.12 -31.91
CA LEU A 432 -14.66 14.69 -32.11
C LEU A 432 -15.81 13.99 -32.86
N HIS A 433 -17.04 14.51 -32.78
CA HIS A 433 -18.18 13.98 -33.52
C HIS A 433 -18.13 14.39 -35.00
N ASP A 434 -17.67 15.60 -35.30
CA ASP A 434 -17.50 16.10 -36.67
C ASP A 434 -16.34 15.41 -37.41
N LEU A 435 -15.21 15.15 -36.72
CA LEU A 435 -14.13 14.30 -37.25
C LEU A 435 -14.59 12.86 -37.52
N ARG A 436 -15.49 12.33 -36.69
CA ARG A 436 -16.04 10.99 -36.86
C ARG A 436 -17.07 10.90 -38.00
N GLN A 437 -17.83 11.97 -38.24
CA GLN A 437 -18.69 12.05 -39.42
C GLN A 437 -17.89 12.23 -40.70
N ALA A 438 -16.81 13.01 -40.68
CA ALA A 438 -15.90 13.16 -41.82
C ALA A 438 -15.25 11.83 -42.23
N ALA A 439 -14.79 11.03 -41.26
CA ALA A 439 -14.22 9.69 -41.52
C ALA A 439 -15.24 8.68 -42.08
N LYS A 440 -16.53 8.82 -41.75
CA LYS A 440 -17.60 7.96 -42.27
C LYS A 440 -18.01 8.28 -43.71
N VAL A 441 -17.71 9.48 -44.19
CA VAL A 441 -17.98 9.88 -45.58
C VAL A 441 -16.93 9.30 -46.53
N GLU A 442 -15.67 9.19 -46.12
CA GLU A 442 -14.60 8.60 -46.94
C GLU A 442 -14.73 7.07 -47.11
N GLU A 443 -15.26 6.36 -46.12
CA GLU A 443 -15.47 4.90 -46.21
C GLU A 443 -16.63 4.51 -47.17
N SER A 444 -17.53 5.45 -47.48
CA SER A 444 -18.68 5.22 -48.36
C SER A 444 -18.41 5.35 -49.86
N ILE A 445 -17.19 5.76 -50.27
CA ILE A 445 -16.83 6.02 -51.68
C ILE A 445 -15.92 4.91 -52.26
N GLY A 446 -15.50 3.92 -51.45
CA GLY A 446 -14.52 2.90 -51.83
C GLY A 446 -15.04 1.51 -52.24
N GLU A 447 -16.35 1.27 -52.32
CA GLU A 447 -16.92 -0.05 -52.68
C GLU A 447 -17.31 -0.13 -54.15
N SER A 448 -16.32 -0.23 -55.04
CA SER A 448 -16.51 -0.75 -56.40
C SER A 448 -15.17 -1.16 -57.01
N GLN A 449 -14.68 -2.36 -56.65
CA GLN A 449 -13.97 -3.22 -57.60
C GLN A 449 -13.76 -4.63 -57.05
N SER A 450 -14.45 -5.56 -57.70
CA SER A 450 -14.29 -7.01 -57.64
C SER A 450 -12.87 -7.48 -57.96
N MET A 451 -12.40 -8.55 -57.32
CA MET A 451 -11.63 -9.65 -57.96
C MET A 451 -11.42 -10.83 -56.97
N PRO A 452 -11.02 -12.04 -57.41
CA PRO A 452 -11.69 -13.27 -57.01
C PRO A 452 -10.87 -14.19 -56.11
N SER A 453 -11.63 -14.97 -55.34
CA SER A 453 -11.38 -16.34 -54.86
C SER A 453 -10.06 -17.00 -55.27
N ILE A 454 -9.17 -17.22 -54.28
CA ILE A 454 -8.15 -18.26 -54.34
C ILE A 454 -8.35 -19.23 -53.17
N ARG A 455 -8.60 -20.48 -53.58
CA ARG A 455 -8.61 -21.73 -52.82
C ARG A 455 -7.39 -21.93 -51.93
N GLY A 456 -7.65 -22.52 -50.76
CA GLY A 456 -6.94 -23.71 -50.28
C GLY A 456 -5.75 -23.47 -49.35
N GLY A 457 -6.01 -23.53 -48.03
CA GLY A 457 -4.98 -23.70 -47.00
C GLY A 457 -5.47 -24.65 -45.90
N PRO A 458 -4.66 -25.62 -45.43
CA PRO A 458 -5.11 -26.66 -44.52
C PRO A 458 -5.27 -26.16 -43.08
N ASN A 459 -6.30 -26.70 -42.45
CA ASN A 459 -6.77 -26.42 -41.09
C ASN A 459 -5.72 -26.87 -40.04
N ILE A 460 -4.95 -25.93 -39.47
CA ILE A 460 -3.90 -26.21 -38.44
C ILE A 460 -4.36 -25.82 -37.01
N PHE A 461 -5.58 -25.30 -36.81
CA PHE A 461 -5.99 -24.71 -35.53
C PHE A 461 -6.67 -25.64 -34.51
N ALA A 462 -6.53 -26.96 -34.61
CA ALA A 462 -7.27 -27.90 -33.76
C ALA A 462 -6.56 -28.40 -32.48
N ASN A 463 -5.37 -27.89 -32.08
CA ASN A 463 -4.56 -28.57 -31.04
C ASN A 463 -4.06 -27.72 -29.84
N THR A 464 -4.78 -26.67 -29.43
CA THR A 464 -4.35 -25.81 -28.29
C THR A 464 -5.05 -26.10 -26.94
N HIS A 465 -5.96 -27.07 -26.87
CA HIS A 465 -6.73 -27.29 -25.64
C HIS A 465 -5.99 -28.01 -24.50
N THR A 466 -4.88 -28.70 -24.78
CA THR A 466 -4.11 -29.44 -23.75
C THR A 466 -3.16 -28.55 -22.94
N GLY A 467 -2.76 -27.38 -23.47
CA GLY A 467 -1.87 -26.45 -22.77
C GLY A 467 -2.53 -25.70 -21.60
N SER A 468 -3.85 -25.45 -21.69
CA SER A 468 -4.60 -24.71 -20.66
C SER A 468 -4.70 -25.48 -19.33
N ALA A 469 -4.91 -26.81 -19.41
CA ALA A 469 -4.98 -27.66 -18.23
C ALA A 469 -3.63 -27.69 -17.47
N HIS A 470 -2.51 -27.80 -18.18
CA HIS A 470 -1.17 -27.81 -17.58
C HIS A 470 -0.83 -26.48 -16.90
N LEU A 471 -1.18 -25.35 -17.50
CA LEU A 471 -1.01 -24.02 -16.90
C LEU A 471 -1.85 -23.83 -15.63
N SER A 472 -3.09 -24.33 -15.63
CA SER A 472 -3.95 -24.27 -14.44
C SER A 472 -3.40 -25.09 -13.27
N ALA A 473 -2.83 -26.28 -13.56
CA ALA A 473 -2.24 -27.16 -12.55
C ALA A 473 -0.94 -26.57 -11.96
N THR A 474 -0.08 -26.00 -12.80
CA THR A 474 1.15 -25.32 -12.34
C THR A 474 0.82 -24.07 -11.50
N TYR A 475 -0.21 -23.31 -11.88
CA TYR A 475 -0.67 -22.17 -11.08
C TYR A 475 -1.18 -22.61 -9.70
N GLN A 476 -2.00 -23.67 -9.62
CA GLN A 476 -2.49 -24.19 -8.35
C GLN A 476 -1.35 -24.72 -7.45
N ALA A 477 -0.37 -25.42 -8.02
CA ALA A 477 0.80 -25.90 -7.28
C ALA A 477 1.63 -24.74 -6.70
N ASN A 478 1.88 -23.70 -7.51
CA ASN A 478 2.58 -22.50 -7.07
C ASN A 478 1.79 -21.76 -5.98
N GLN A 479 0.46 -21.67 -6.12
CA GLN A 479 -0.40 -21.04 -5.12
C GLN A 479 -0.36 -21.81 -3.78
N ALA A 480 -0.39 -23.14 -3.81
CA ALA A 480 -0.26 -23.96 -2.61
C ALA A 480 1.11 -23.77 -1.93
N GLN A 481 2.19 -23.68 -2.71
CA GLN A 481 3.54 -23.43 -2.19
C GLN A 481 3.65 -22.06 -1.52
N VAL A 482 3.08 -21.01 -2.12
CA VAL A 482 3.04 -19.66 -1.54
C VAL A 482 2.23 -19.65 -0.25
N ASN A 483 1.07 -20.30 -0.24
CA ASN A 483 0.24 -20.42 0.96
C ASN A 483 0.99 -21.12 2.10
N ASN A 484 1.77 -22.17 1.82
CA ASN A 484 2.57 -22.88 2.81
C ASN A 484 3.75 -22.04 3.35
N ARG A 485 4.40 -21.24 2.50
CA ARG A 485 5.43 -20.27 2.95
C ARG A 485 4.82 -19.19 3.85
N ASN A 486 3.65 -18.69 3.48
CA ASN A 486 2.95 -17.67 4.26
C ASN A 486 2.49 -18.19 5.61
N SER A 487 1.93 -19.41 5.68
CA SER A 487 1.55 -20.03 6.96
C SER A 487 2.76 -20.26 7.87
N THR A 488 3.89 -20.71 7.31
CA THR A 488 5.14 -20.91 8.05
C THR A 488 5.70 -19.59 8.60
N LEU A 489 5.67 -18.52 7.80
CA LEU A 489 6.10 -17.18 8.24
C LEU A 489 5.18 -16.62 9.33
N LEU A 490 3.87 -16.82 9.21
CA LEU A 490 2.90 -16.39 10.22
C LEU A 490 3.11 -17.14 11.55
N ALA A 491 3.31 -18.46 11.50
CA ALA A 491 3.63 -19.27 12.68
C ALA A 491 4.88 -18.77 13.40
N ARG A 492 5.98 -18.50 12.66
CA ARG A 492 7.21 -17.93 13.24
C ARG A 492 7.01 -16.54 13.83
N LYS A 493 6.15 -15.70 13.24
CA LYS A 493 5.83 -14.37 13.79
C LYS A 493 5.04 -14.47 15.09
N LEU A 494 4.07 -15.38 15.17
CA LEU A 494 3.32 -15.64 16.39
C LEU A 494 4.22 -16.20 17.51
N GLU A 495 5.14 -17.09 17.18
CA GLU A 495 6.11 -17.62 18.13
C GLU A 495 7.06 -16.51 18.66
N LYS A 496 7.55 -15.64 17.77
CA LYS A 496 8.35 -14.47 18.18
C LYS A 496 7.56 -13.49 19.05
N ALA A 497 6.29 -13.25 18.74
CA ALA A 497 5.42 -12.41 19.57
C ALA A 497 5.27 -13.01 20.98
N LYS A 498 5.01 -14.32 21.06
CA LYS A 498 4.91 -15.04 22.35
C LYS A 498 6.20 -14.96 23.17
N ILE A 499 7.37 -15.07 22.53
CA ILE A 499 8.68 -14.89 23.20
C ILE A 499 8.85 -13.44 23.66
N GLY A 500 8.43 -12.46 22.85
CA GLY A 500 8.45 -11.04 23.22
C GLY A 500 7.57 -10.74 24.45
N ASP A 501 6.37 -11.30 24.50
CA ASP A 501 5.44 -11.15 25.64
C ASP A 501 6.00 -11.80 26.91
N GLU A 502 6.67 -12.94 26.79
CA GLU A 502 7.36 -13.60 27.92
C GLU A 502 8.52 -12.74 28.43
N LEU A 503 9.34 -12.19 27.52
CA LEU A 503 10.43 -11.29 27.89
C LEU A 503 9.92 -10.01 28.57
N GLY A 504 8.80 -9.46 28.09
CA GLY A 504 8.12 -8.32 28.71
C GLY A 504 7.75 -8.61 30.18
N ARG A 505 7.11 -9.76 30.44
CA ARG A 505 6.78 -10.20 31.80
C ARG A 505 8.00 -10.40 32.69
N GLN A 506 9.10 -10.94 32.15
CA GLN A 506 10.36 -11.08 32.90
C GLN A 506 10.97 -9.72 33.26
N ILE A 507 10.93 -8.74 32.35
CA ILE A 507 11.40 -7.38 32.61
C ILE A 507 10.55 -6.71 33.70
N GLU A 508 9.23 -6.83 33.63
CA GLU A 508 8.33 -6.31 34.67
C GLU A 508 8.60 -6.94 36.05
N THR A 509 8.85 -8.26 36.07
CA THR A 509 9.22 -8.98 37.31
C THR A 509 10.55 -8.45 37.87
N LEU A 510 11.57 -8.27 37.02
CA LEU A 510 12.87 -7.73 37.43
C LEU A 510 12.77 -6.29 37.94
N ILE A 511 11.88 -5.47 37.35
CA ILE A 511 11.62 -4.11 37.84
C ILE A 511 10.99 -4.17 39.24
N ALA A 512 10.00 -5.04 39.44
CA ALA A 512 9.36 -5.21 40.75
C ALA A 512 10.35 -5.72 41.82
N GLU A 513 11.21 -6.69 41.47
CA GLU A 513 12.27 -7.19 42.37
C GLU A 513 13.29 -6.12 42.74
N LYS A 514 13.69 -5.30 41.76
CA LYS A 514 14.59 -4.17 41.99
C LYS A 514 14.00 -3.17 42.98
N ASP A 515 12.70 -2.88 42.88
CA ASP A 515 12.01 -1.96 43.80
C ASP A 515 11.94 -2.53 45.23
N ILE A 516 11.76 -3.84 45.39
CA ILE A 516 11.83 -4.52 46.69
C ILE A 516 13.24 -4.42 47.29
N VAL A 517 14.29 -4.66 46.49
CA VAL A 517 15.69 -4.54 46.95
C VAL A 517 16.03 -3.08 47.33
N ALA A 518 15.52 -2.11 46.57
CA ALA A 518 15.65 -0.69 46.91
C ALA A 518 14.96 -0.34 48.24
N ALA A 519 13.76 -0.87 48.48
CA ALA A 519 13.05 -0.68 49.75
C ALA A 519 13.79 -1.31 50.94
N MET A 520 14.35 -2.51 50.79
CA MET A 520 15.13 -3.18 51.85
C MET A 520 16.45 -2.45 52.15
N SER A 521 17.12 -1.92 51.13
CA SER A 521 18.40 -1.21 51.31
C SER A 521 18.25 0.21 51.86
N GLY A 522 17.08 0.83 51.70
CA GLY A 522 16.77 2.16 52.24
C GLY A 522 16.45 2.21 53.74
N SER A 523 16.17 1.06 54.38
CA SER A 523 15.71 0.98 55.78
C SER A 523 16.83 0.97 56.83
N SER A 524 18.10 1.11 56.45
CA SER A 524 19.25 1.08 57.38
C SER A 524 19.87 2.47 57.61
N LYS A 525 19.03 3.49 57.86
CA LYS A 525 19.49 4.80 58.32
C LYS A 525 18.88 5.16 59.66
#